data_AF-A0A9X5NX08-F1
#
_entry.id   AF-A0A9X5NX08-F1
#
_cell.length_a   1.000
_cell.length_b   1.000
_cell.length_c   1.000
_cell.angle_alpha   90.00
_cell.angle_beta   90.00
_cell.angle_gamma   90.00
#
_symmetry.space_group_name_H-M   'P 1'
#
loop_
_entity.id
_entity.type
_entity.pdbx_description
1 polymer ?
#
loop_
_entity_poly.entity_id
_entity_poly.type
_entity_poly.pdbx_seq_one_letter_code
_entity_poly.pdbx_strand_id
1 'polypeptide(L)'
;MSTIKMTNHGGSRKGAGRKPKSGGKTVVKRIPASLVGEVDNLIVQARTETKVPMDAMFPSKNPIELLIPLALEKIPAGFPSPAEPYIAEYIDFNKYLISNPAATFFARSGGQSMLDAGIDKDDILVIDRSVTPKHRDIVMADLGNEFTIKRLHKFPDGRIELHSENSSGDYPNFSPKEGDTWAIVGVLRFIIKDYR
;
A
#
# COMPACT_ATOMS: atom_id res chain seq x y z
N MET A 1 -4.91 -54.64 59.69
CA MET A 1 -6.08 -53.89 59.20
C MET A 1 -5.61 -52.82 58.22
N SER A 2 -6.00 -52.91 56.96
CA SER A 2 -5.92 -51.82 55.98
C SER A 2 -7.00 -52.07 54.94
N THR A 3 -7.99 -51.17 54.88
CA THR A 3 -9.21 -51.33 54.09
C THR A 3 -9.06 -50.51 52.80
N ILE A 4 -9.03 -51.17 51.64
CA ILE A 4 -8.95 -50.50 50.33
C ILE A 4 -10.34 -49.95 49.96
N LYS A 5 -10.48 -48.62 49.92
CA LYS A 5 -11.67 -47.93 49.39
C LYS A 5 -11.63 -47.95 47.85
N MET A 6 -12.54 -48.71 47.24
CA MET A 6 -12.85 -48.61 45.81
C MET A 6 -13.64 -47.32 45.55
N THR A 7 -13.08 -46.38 44.79
CA THR A 7 -13.80 -45.17 44.37
C THR A 7 -14.50 -45.42 43.04
N ASN A 8 -15.82 -45.27 43.03
CA ASN A 8 -16.69 -45.67 41.91
C ASN A 8 -16.90 -44.55 40.87
N HIS A 9 -15.91 -43.67 40.67
CA HIS A 9 -16.03 -42.51 39.77
C HIS A 9 -15.04 -42.64 38.62
N GLY A 10 -15.54 -42.60 37.39
CA GLY A 10 -14.73 -42.68 36.17
C GLY A 10 -13.67 -41.58 36.14
N GLY A 11 -12.41 -41.96 35.99
CA GLY A 11 -11.28 -41.03 35.95
C GLY A 11 -11.41 -39.99 34.84
N SER A 12 -10.82 -38.81 35.07
CA SER A 12 -10.79 -37.72 34.10
C SER A 12 -10.17 -38.17 32.78
N ARG A 13 -10.92 -38.04 31.67
CA ARG A 13 -10.42 -38.31 30.32
C ARG A 13 -9.84 -37.03 29.73
N LYS A 14 -8.78 -37.16 28.93
CA LYS A 14 -8.17 -36.04 28.21
C LYS A 14 -9.25 -35.37 27.33
N GLY A 15 -9.58 -34.11 27.61
CA GLY A 15 -10.66 -33.36 26.93
C GLY A 15 -12.00 -33.28 27.68
N ALA A 16 -12.12 -33.88 28.87
CA ALA A 16 -13.27 -33.71 29.74
C ALA A 16 -13.17 -32.41 30.55
N GLY A 17 -14.26 -31.64 30.61
CA GLY A 17 -14.33 -30.37 31.33
C GLY A 17 -15.06 -29.28 30.53
N ARG A 18 -15.66 -28.33 31.23
CA ARG A 18 -16.29 -27.15 30.61
C ARG A 18 -15.20 -26.26 30.04
N LYS A 19 -15.09 -26.17 28.71
CA LYS A 19 -14.12 -25.29 28.05
C LYS A 19 -14.41 -23.81 28.40
N PRO A 20 -13.36 -22.98 28.57
CA PRO A 20 -13.53 -21.55 28.85
C PRO A 20 -14.37 -20.89 27.74
N LYS A 21 -15.35 -20.05 28.13
CA LYS A 21 -16.18 -19.28 27.19
C LYS A 21 -15.29 -18.28 26.44
N SER A 22 -14.78 -18.67 25.29
CA SER A 22 -14.23 -17.75 24.29
C SER A 22 -14.90 -18.06 22.96
N GLY A 23 -15.52 -17.04 22.36
CA GLY A 23 -16.21 -17.14 21.06
C GLY A 23 -17.71 -17.44 21.15
N GLY A 24 -18.44 -17.01 20.12
CA GLY A 24 -19.91 -17.06 20.01
C GLY A 24 -20.53 -18.47 20.11
N LYS A 25 -21.85 -18.57 19.87
CA LYS A 25 -22.59 -19.85 19.99
C LYS A 25 -21.99 -20.91 19.06
N THR A 26 -21.44 -21.98 19.63
CA THR A 26 -20.91 -23.13 18.89
C THR A 26 -21.92 -24.27 18.86
N VAL A 27 -21.95 -25.03 17.77
CA VAL A 27 -22.76 -26.24 17.61
C VAL A 27 -21.86 -27.37 17.12
N VAL A 28 -21.95 -28.54 17.74
CA VAL A 28 -21.19 -29.72 17.32
C VAL A 28 -21.89 -30.40 16.13
N LYS A 29 -21.18 -30.54 15.00
CA LYS A 29 -21.62 -31.37 13.86
C LYS A 29 -20.70 -32.59 13.75
N ARG A 30 -21.27 -33.78 13.49
CA ARG A 30 -20.50 -35.01 13.25
C ARG A 30 -20.22 -35.13 11.76
N ILE A 31 -18.96 -35.38 11.41
CA ILE A 31 -18.51 -35.61 10.03
C ILE A 31 -17.76 -36.95 9.95
N PRO A 32 -17.83 -37.66 8.80
CA PRO A 32 -16.98 -38.82 8.53
C PRO A 32 -15.49 -38.47 8.70
N ALA A 33 -14.71 -39.40 9.24
CA ALA A 33 -13.27 -39.21 9.48
C ALA A 33 -12.49 -38.90 8.19
N SER A 34 -12.92 -39.46 7.06
CA SER A 34 -12.34 -39.21 5.74
C SER A 34 -12.44 -37.74 5.30
N LEU A 35 -13.44 -37.00 5.78
CA LEU A 35 -13.72 -35.62 5.37
C LEU A 35 -13.10 -34.59 6.32
N VAL A 36 -12.42 -35.01 7.39
CA VAL A 36 -11.85 -34.08 8.39
C VAL A 36 -10.79 -33.18 7.75
N GLY A 37 -9.87 -33.75 6.96
CA GLY A 37 -8.82 -32.97 6.29
C GLY A 37 -9.38 -31.96 5.28
N GLU A 38 -10.41 -32.33 4.53
CA GLU A 38 -11.10 -31.43 3.59
C GLU A 38 -11.79 -30.29 4.31
N VAL A 39 -12.49 -30.57 5.41
CA VAL A 39 -13.16 -29.55 6.22
C VAL A 39 -12.16 -28.60 6.87
N ASP A 40 -11.02 -29.10 7.34
CA ASP A 40 -9.95 -28.26 7.90
C ASP A 40 -9.40 -27.29 6.84
N ASN A 41 -9.15 -27.78 5.62
CA ASN A 41 -8.73 -26.94 4.49
C ASN A 41 -9.79 -25.87 4.15
N LEU A 42 -11.06 -26.25 4.14
CA LEU A 42 -12.18 -25.36 3.84
C LEU A 42 -12.37 -24.29 4.93
N ILE A 43 -12.10 -24.61 6.19
CA ILE A 43 -12.08 -23.64 7.29
C ILE A 43 -10.90 -22.68 7.17
N VAL A 44 -9.71 -23.18 6.81
CA VAL A 44 -8.53 -22.33 6.57
C VAL A 44 -8.79 -21.38 5.40
N GLN A 45 -9.39 -21.88 4.32
CA GLN A 45 -9.79 -21.11 3.16
C GLN A 45 -10.85 -20.07 3.51
N ALA A 46 -11.92 -20.45 4.22
CA ALA A 46 -12.98 -19.52 4.62
C ALA A 46 -12.51 -18.46 5.65
N ARG A 47 -11.41 -18.71 6.37
CA ARG A 47 -10.77 -17.71 7.26
C ARG A 47 -9.84 -16.77 6.51
N THR A 48 -9.34 -17.18 5.34
CA THR A 48 -8.41 -16.38 4.51
C THR A 48 -9.11 -15.65 3.37
N GLU A 49 -10.22 -16.18 2.87
CA GLU A 49 -11.18 -15.51 2.00
C GLU A 49 -11.97 -14.48 2.82
N THR A 50 -11.38 -13.30 2.94
CA THR A 50 -12.19 -12.09 3.02
C THR A 50 -13.15 -12.14 1.82
N LYS A 51 -14.44 -11.85 2.02
CA LYS A 51 -15.40 -11.65 0.93
C LYS A 51 -15.01 -10.38 0.17
N VAL A 52 -14.03 -10.50 -0.71
CA VAL A 52 -13.56 -9.41 -1.56
C VAL A 52 -13.92 -9.76 -3.00
N PRO A 53 -14.36 -8.78 -3.80
CA PRO A 53 -14.72 -9.00 -5.20
C PRO A 53 -13.61 -9.72 -5.97
N MET A 54 -13.98 -10.51 -6.98
CA MET A 54 -13.02 -11.20 -7.85
C MET A 54 -12.04 -10.24 -8.54
N ASP A 55 -12.46 -9.00 -8.77
CA ASP A 55 -11.66 -7.94 -9.41
C ASP A 55 -10.91 -7.06 -8.40
N ALA A 56 -10.92 -7.42 -7.12
CA ALA A 56 -10.16 -6.70 -6.11
C ALA A 56 -8.65 -6.88 -6.35
N MET A 57 -7.92 -5.78 -6.44
CA MET A 57 -6.47 -5.80 -6.59
C MET A 57 -5.83 -6.11 -5.24
N PHE A 58 -5.06 -7.19 -5.16
CA PHE A 58 -4.27 -7.54 -3.97
C PHE A 58 -2.78 -7.40 -4.26
N PRO A 59 -1.99 -6.94 -3.27
CA PRO A 59 -0.54 -7.07 -3.36
C PRO A 59 -0.16 -8.55 -3.45
N SER A 60 0.87 -8.86 -4.24
CA SER A 60 1.38 -10.23 -4.36
C SER A 60 1.80 -10.77 -3.00
N LYS A 61 1.37 -12.00 -2.67
CA LYS A 61 1.74 -12.66 -1.40
C LYS A 61 3.25 -12.97 -1.33
N ASN A 62 3.87 -13.21 -2.49
CA ASN A 62 5.30 -13.51 -2.63
C ASN A 62 5.86 -12.64 -3.77
N PRO A 63 6.21 -11.37 -3.52
CA PRO A 63 6.86 -10.55 -4.54
C PRO A 63 8.24 -11.12 -4.87
N ILE A 64 8.59 -11.16 -6.16
CA ILE A 64 9.93 -11.54 -6.59
C ILE A 64 10.85 -10.36 -6.26
N GLU A 65 11.94 -10.65 -5.56
CA GLU A 65 13.02 -9.69 -5.36
C GLU A 65 14.03 -9.79 -6.50
N LEU A 66 14.30 -8.67 -7.16
CA LEU A 66 15.28 -8.56 -8.22
C LEU A 66 16.52 -7.85 -7.69
N LEU A 67 17.69 -8.43 -7.91
CA LEU A 67 18.98 -7.83 -7.58
C LEU A 67 19.59 -7.26 -8.85
N ILE A 68 19.25 -6.02 -9.17
CA ILE A 68 19.77 -5.32 -10.35
C ILE A 68 21.00 -4.51 -9.91
N PRO A 69 22.18 -4.65 -10.56
CA PRO A 69 23.36 -3.87 -10.22
C PRO A 69 23.09 -2.36 -10.28
N LEU A 70 23.48 -1.64 -9.23
CA LEU A 70 23.45 -0.18 -9.14
C LEU A 70 24.89 0.32 -8.99
N ALA A 71 25.30 1.18 -9.93
CA ALA A 71 26.60 1.85 -9.84
C ALA A 71 26.61 2.83 -8.66
N LEU A 72 27.66 2.81 -7.84
CA LEU A 72 27.83 3.80 -6.77
C LEU A 72 28.20 5.18 -7.31
N GLU A 73 28.98 5.20 -8.38
CA GLU A 73 29.42 6.43 -8.98
C GLU A 73 28.27 7.07 -9.76
N LYS A 74 27.99 8.33 -9.44
CA LYS A 74 27.04 9.12 -10.22
C LYS A 74 27.63 9.33 -11.62
N ILE A 75 26.95 8.80 -12.63
CA ILE A 75 27.30 9.09 -14.02
C ILE A 75 26.99 10.57 -14.27
N PRO A 76 27.98 11.40 -14.63
CA PRO A 76 27.72 12.78 -14.95
C PRO A 76 26.87 12.85 -16.21
N ALA A 77 25.83 13.70 -16.21
CA ALA A 77 25.04 14.01 -17.41
C ALA A 77 25.83 14.90 -18.41
N GLY A 78 27.16 14.75 -18.49
CA GLY A 78 28.10 15.62 -19.19
C GLY A 78 29.42 14.90 -19.54
N PHE A 79 30.54 15.61 -19.55
CA PHE A 79 31.82 15.04 -19.98
C PHE A 79 32.29 13.92 -19.02
N PRO A 80 32.51 12.69 -19.51
CA PRO A 80 32.86 11.57 -18.65
C PRO A 80 34.31 11.67 -18.17
N SER A 81 34.55 11.37 -16.90
CA SER A 81 35.90 11.07 -16.41
C SER A 81 36.22 9.60 -16.72
N PRO A 82 37.47 9.23 -17.10
CA PRO A 82 37.83 7.86 -17.52
C PRO A 82 37.81 6.77 -16.45
N ALA A 83 37.19 6.97 -15.29
CA ALA A 83 37.20 5.98 -14.21
C ALA A 83 36.31 4.77 -14.53
N GLU A 84 36.76 3.56 -14.18
CA GLU A 84 35.93 2.36 -14.24
C GLU A 84 34.83 2.43 -13.17
N PRO A 85 33.54 2.36 -13.54
CA PRO A 85 32.47 2.41 -12.56
C PRO A 85 32.48 1.14 -11.70
N TYR A 86 32.80 1.29 -10.42
CA TYR A 86 32.67 0.22 -9.44
C TYR A 86 31.19 -0.11 -9.19
N ILE A 87 30.79 -1.36 -9.45
CA ILE A 87 29.51 -1.92 -9.00
C ILE A 87 29.68 -2.21 -7.51
N ALA A 88 28.86 -1.60 -6.64
CA ALA A 88 28.90 -1.96 -5.22
C ALA A 88 27.54 -2.22 -4.58
N GLU A 89 26.42 -1.89 -5.23
CA GLU A 89 25.09 -2.10 -4.66
C GLU A 89 24.13 -2.77 -5.66
N TYR A 90 23.06 -3.36 -5.13
CA TYR A 90 21.95 -3.91 -5.90
C TYR A 90 20.66 -3.19 -5.53
N ILE A 91 19.81 -2.95 -6.52
CA ILE A 91 18.51 -2.31 -6.34
C ILE A 91 17.37 -3.26 -6.73
N ASP A 92 16.33 -3.26 -5.89
CA ASP A 92 15.01 -3.80 -6.20
C ASP A 92 14.03 -2.63 -6.32
N PHE A 93 13.44 -2.45 -7.50
CA PHE A 93 12.55 -1.31 -7.74
C PHE A 93 11.23 -1.39 -6.97
N ASN A 94 10.74 -2.58 -6.64
CA ASN A 94 9.52 -2.70 -5.83
C ASN A 94 9.80 -2.13 -4.43
N LYS A 95 10.89 -2.56 -3.79
CA LYS A 95 11.30 -2.05 -2.47
C LYS A 95 11.66 -0.57 -2.50
N TYR A 96 12.30 -0.12 -3.57
CA TYR A 96 12.73 1.27 -3.70
C TYR A 96 11.54 2.23 -3.90
N LEU A 97 10.60 1.88 -4.79
CA LEU A 97 9.49 2.74 -5.16
C LEU A 97 8.28 2.60 -4.22
N ILE A 98 8.08 1.43 -3.62
CA ILE A 98 6.87 1.10 -2.84
C ILE A 98 7.25 0.90 -1.37
N SER A 99 7.19 1.99 -0.61
CA SER A 99 7.44 1.94 0.84
C SER A 99 6.31 1.27 1.61
N ASN A 100 5.05 1.49 1.19
CA ASN A 100 3.87 0.88 1.81
C ASN A 100 2.94 0.31 0.72
N PRO A 101 3.01 -1.00 0.43
CA PRO A 101 2.21 -1.63 -0.63
C PRO A 101 0.70 -1.43 -0.50
N ALA A 102 0.18 -1.33 0.73
CA ALA A 102 -1.26 -1.15 0.97
C ALA A 102 -1.74 0.29 0.72
N ALA A 103 -0.82 1.26 0.66
CA ALA A 103 -1.12 2.68 0.53
C ALA A 103 -0.49 3.34 -0.70
N THR A 104 0.29 2.59 -1.49
CA THR A 104 0.95 3.08 -2.70
C THR A 104 0.19 2.61 -3.93
N PHE A 105 -0.04 3.50 -4.87
CA PHE A 105 -0.62 3.18 -6.16
C PHE A 105 0.05 4.00 -7.26
N PHE A 106 -0.14 3.55 -8.50
CA PHE A 106 0.42 4.19 -9.68
C PHE A 106 -0.69 4.88 -10.45
N ALA A 107 -0.40 6.06 -11.00
CA ALA A 107 -1.28 6.77 -11.91
C ALA A 107 -0.49 7.23 -13.13
N ARG A 108 -1.16 7.46 -14.26
CA ARG A 108 -0.55 8.15 -15.39
C ARG A 108 -0.90 9.63 -15.32
N SER A 109 0.08 10.49 -15.54
CA SER A 109 -0.14 11.93 -15.66
C SER A 109 -0.95 12.24 -16.91
N GLY A 110 -1.92 13.15 -16.74
CA GLY A 110 -2.69 13.73 -17.82
C GLY A 110 -2.50 15.25 -17.87
N GLY A 111 -2.57 15.81 -19.08
CA GLY A 111 -2.41 17.25 -19.29
C GLY A 111 -0.97 17.74 -19.08
N GLN A 112 -0.83 19.06 -18.94
CA GLN A 112 0.48 19.74 -18.85
C GLN A 112 0.57 20.71 -17.65
N SER A 113 -0.38 20.68 -16.71
CA SER A 113 -0.42 21.66 -15.61
C SER A 113 0.79 21.61 -14.66
N MET A 114 1.65 20.59 -14.78
CA MET A 114 2.81 20.36 -13.93
C MET A 114 4.11 20.23 -14.75
N LEU A 115 4.13 20.77 -15.97
CA LEU A 115 5.27 20.70 -16.90
C LEU A 115 6.56 21.25 -16.27
N ASP A 116 6.49 22.39 -15.59
CA ASP A 116 7.66 23.05 -14.99
C ASP A 116 8.14 22.32 -13.72
N ALA A 117 7.31 21.43 -13.17
CA ALA A 117 7.70 20.49 -12.13
C ALA A 117 8.34 19.19 -12.69
N GLY A 118 8.51 19.10 -14.01
CA GLY A 118 9.05 17.93 -14.70
C GLY A 118 8.06 16.78 -14.84
N ILE A 119 6.76 17.03 -14.76
CA ILE A 119 5.71 16.04 -15.03
C ILE A 119 5.15 16.30 -16.42
N ASP A 120 5.48 15.39 -17.33
CA ASP A 120 5.02 15.42 -18.72
C ASP A 120 3.79 14.53 -18.87
N LYS A 121 3.19 14.56 -20.06
CA LYS A 121 2.08 13.68 -20.41
C LYS A 121 2.56 12.22 -20.43
N ASP A 122 1.71 11.32 -19.92
CA ASP A 122 1.90 9.86 -19.93
C ASP A 122 3.01 9.31 -19.01
N ASP A 123 3.67 10.16 -18.22
CA ASP A 123 4.55 9.74 -17.13
C ASP A 123 3.80 8.85 -16.13
N ILE A 124 4.52 7.90 -15.54
CA ILE A 124 4.00 7.08 -14.45
C ILE A 124 4.34 7.75 -13.12
N LEU A 125 3.31 8.02 -12.34
CA LEU A 125 3.36 8.67 -11.03
C LEU A 125 3.22 7.62 -9.93
N VAL A 126 4.13 7.62 -8.96
CA VAL A 126 4.06 6.76 -7.77
C VAL A 126 3.53 7.59 -6.61
N ILE A 127 2.32 7.27 -6.13
CA ILE A 127 1.59 8.07 -5.14
C ILE A 127 1.41 7.25 -3.87
N ASP A 128 1.76 7.83 -2.72
CA ASP A 128 1.66 7.19 -1.40
C ASP A 128 0.67 7.95 -0.51
N ARG A 129 -0.38 7.25 -0.09
CA ARG A 129 -1.45 7.77 0.79
C ARG A 129 -1.08 7.78 2.27
N SER A 130 -0.06 7.03 2.67
CA SER A 130 0.39 6.93 4.06
C SER A 130 1.32 8.07 4.48
N VAL A 131 1.86 8.81 3.51
CA VAL A 131 2.73 9.96 3.76
C VAL A 131 1.89 11.20 4.06
N THR A 132 2.19 11.87 5.17
CA THR A 132 1.53 13.13 5.53
C THR A 132 2.02 14.25 4.61
N PRO A 133 1.12 14.93 3.85
CA PRO A 133 1.51 15.99 2.93
C PRO A 133 2.09 17.22 3.64
N LYS A 134 3.22 17.73 3.13
CA LYS A 134 3.91 18.93 3.61
C LYS A 134 3.79 20.09 2.64
N HIS A 135 4.12 21.29 3.11
CA HIS A 135 4.20 22.48 2.26
C HIS A 135 5.19 22.21 1.11
N ARG A 136 4.78 22.54 -0.11
CA ARG A 136 5.44 22.33 -1.41
C ARG A 136 5.55 20.89 -1.90
N ASP A 137 4.96 19.91 -1.22
CA ASP A 137 4.82 18.58 -1.78
C ASP A 137 3.92 18.61 -3.03
N ILE A 138 4.22 17.78 -4.01
CA ILE A 138 3.30 17.51 -5.12
C ILE A 138 2.33 16.45 -4.64
N VAL A 139 1.03 16.72 -4.76
CA VAL A 139 -0.04 15.86 -4.25
C VAL A 139 -1.04 15.53 -5.34
N MET A 140 -1.64 14.35 -5.20
CA MET A 140 -2.90 14.05 -5.87
C MET A 140 -4.04 14.51 -4.99
N ALA A 141 -4.89 15.37 -5.52
CA ALA A 141 -6.09 15.85 -4.86
C ALA A 141 -7.32 15.38 -5.62
N ASP A 142 -8.36 15.05 -4.87
CA ASP A 142 -9.72 14.87 -5.34
C ASP A 142 -10.46 16.20 -5.15
N LEU A 143 -11.02 16.76 -6.22
CA LEU A 143 -11.81 18.00 -6.18
C LEU A 143 -13.32 17.71 -6.27
N GLY A 144 -13.73 16.48 -5.96
CA GLY A 144 -15.12 16.02 -5.88
C GLY A 144 -15.64 15.38 -7.17
N ASN A 145 -15.18 15.84 -8.33
CA ASN A 145 -15.52 15.30 -9.65
C ASN A 145 -14.31 14.76 -10.41
N GLU A 146 -13.13 15.32 -10.17
CA GLU A 146 -11.90 14.98 -10.88
C GLU A 146 -10.70 14.89 -9.94
N PHE A 147 -9.76 14.01 -10.30
CA PHE A 147 -8.45 13.98 -9.67
C PHE A 147 -7.49 14.90 -10.40
N THR A 148 -6.68 15.62 -9.63
CA THR A 148 -5.67 16.51 -10.17
C THR A 148 -4.34 16.33 -9.45
N ILE A 149 -3.25 16.62 -10.15
CA ILE A 149 -1.91 16.74 -9.57
C ILE A 149 -1.57 18.22 -9.44
N LYS A 150 -1.21 18.65 -8.25
CA LYS A 150 -0.89 20.05 -7.93
C LYS A 150 0.20 20.12 -6.85
N ARG A 151 0.87 21.26 -6.77
CA ARG A 151 1.74 21.56 -5.63
C ARG A 151 0.91 22.09 -4.46
N LEU A 152 1.12 21.50 -3.29
CA LEU A 152 0.44 21.89 -2.06
C LEU A 152 1.11 23.11 -1.44
N HIS A 153 0.39 24.22 -1.32
CA HIS A 153 0.82 25.40 -0.57
C HIS A 153 0.04 25.48 0.73
N LYS A 154 0.76 25.37 1.86
CA LYS A 154 0.24 25.65 3.20
C LYS A 154 0.78 27.00 3.68
N PHE A 155 -0.08 27.90 4.11
CA PHE A 155 0.29 29.24 4.59
C PHE A 155 0.25 29.31 6.13
N PRO A 156 0.99 30.23 6.77
CA PRO A 156 1.02 30.37 8.22
C PRO A 156 -0.34 30.71 8.87
N ASP A 157 -1.24 31.33 8.10
CA ASP A 157 -2.61 31.67 8.51
C ASP A 157 -3.58 30.47 8.41
N GLY A 158 -3.07 29.28 8.07
CA GLY A 158 -3.87 28.06 7.94
C GLY A 158 -4.50 27.87 6.56
N ARG A 159 -4.37 28.83 5.63
CA ARG A 159 -4.87 28.67 4.26
C ARG A 159 -4.11 27.57 3.53
N ILE A 160 -4.84 26.84 2.70
CA ILE A 160 -4.30 25.83 1.80
C ILE A 160 -4.64 26.23 0.37
N GLU A 161 -3.69 26.09 -0.54
CA GLU A 161 -3.89 26.28 -1.97
C GLU A 161 -3.19 25.15 -2.73
N LEU A 162 -3.72 24.81 -3.91
CA LEU A 162 -3.18 23.82 -4.82
C LEU A 162 -2.75 24.53 -6.11
N HIS A 163 -1.44 24.59 -6.33
CA HIS A 163 -0.85 25.37 -7.42
C HIS A 163 -0.48 24.48 -8.60
N SER A 164 -0.72 24.99 -9.80
CA SER A 164 -0.17 24.41 -11.03
C SER A 164 1.28 24.87 -11.19
N GLU A 165 2.13 24.01 -11.75
CA GLU A 165 3.53 24.31 -12.08
C GLU A 165 3.66 24.35 -13.60
N ASN A 166 3.12 25.42 -14.19
CA ASN A 166 3.20 25.67 -15.61
C ASN A 166 3.12 27.19 -15.88
N SER A 167 4.14 27.72 -16.56
CA SER A 167 4.35 29.13 -16.84
C SER A 167 3.45 29.70 -17.95
N SER A 168 2.67 28.88 -18.66
CA SER A 168 1.72 29.34 -19.70
C SER A 168 0.60 30.23 -19.15
N GLY A 169 0.23 30.06 -17.87
CA GLY A 169 -0.90 30.74 -17.25
C GLY A 169 -2.26 30.10 -17.55
N ASP A 170 -2.31 29.02 -18.34
CA ASP A 170 -3.55 28.33 -18.73
C ASP A 170 -4.16 27.48 -17.60
N TYR A 171 -3.41 27.26 -16.51
CA TYR A 171 -3.78 26.36 -15.43
C TYR A 171 -3.93 27.12 -14.11
N PRO A 172 -5.17 27.50 -13.72
CA PRO A 172 -5.38 28.28 -12.50
C PRO A 172 -5.05 27.48 -11.24
N ASN A 173 -4.69 28.20 -10.19
CA ASN A 173 -4.54 27.64 -8.85
C ASN A 173 -5.93 27.38 -8.25
N PHE A 174 -6.03 26.34 -7.43
CA PHE A 174 -7.23 26.04 -6.68
C PHE A 174 -7.05 26.46 -5.22
N SER A 175 -7.87 27.42 -4.79
CA SER A 175 -7.98 27.85 -3.40
C SER A 175 -9.34 27.38 -2.88
N PRO A 176 -9.38 26.30 -2.06
CA PRO A 176 -10.64 25.78 -1.55
C PRO A 176 -11.38 26.84 -0.73
N LYS A 177 -12.69 26.93 -0.96
CA LYS A 177 -13.62 27.81 -0.26
C LYS A 177 -14.54 27.00 0.64
N GLU A 178 -15.25 27.72 1.52
CA GLU A 178 -16.27 27.11 2.35
C GLU A 178 -17.37 26.49 1.47
N GLY A 179 -17.63 25.19 1.67
CA GLY A 179 -18.57 24.41 0.87
C GLY A 179 -17.94 23.55 -0.23
N ASP A 180 -16.67 23.76 -0.58
CA ASP A 180 -15.99 22.91 -1.56
C ASP A 180 -15.74 21.51 -0.99
N THR A 181 -16.08 20.48 -1.77
CA THR A 181 -15.74 19.09 -1.44
C THR A 181 -14.41 18.76 -2.09
N TRP A 182 -13.36 18.61 -1.29
CA TRP A 182 -12.04 18.25 -1.78
C TRP A 182 -11.25 17.48 -0.72
N ALA A 183 -10.27 16.70 -1.16
CA ALA A 183 -9.36 15.97 -0.28
C ALA A 183 -8.00 15.75 -0.92
N ILE A 184 -6.94 15.71 -0.11
CA ILE A 184 -5.65 15.18 -0.56
C ILE A 184 -5.71 13.66 -0.48
N VAL A 185 -5.50 13.00 -1.61
CA VAL A 185 -5.50 11.53 -1.72
C VAL A 185 -4.17 10.97 -1.24
N GLY A 186 -3.07 11.55 -1.70
CA GLY A 186 -1.71 11.09 -1.38
C GLY A 186 -0.62 12.00 -1.94
N VAL A 187 0.62 11.72 -1.56
CA VAL A 187 1.81 12.47 -1.96
C VAL A 187 2.52 11.76 -3.10
N LEU A 188 2.93 12.53 -4.12
CA LEU A 188 3.77 12.02 -5.21
C LEU A 188 5.18 11.76 -4.67
N ARG A 189 5.65 10.52 -4.82
CA ARG A 189 6.98 10.06 -4.33
C ARG A 189 8.00 9.95 -5.45
N PHE A 190 7.58 9.44 -6.60
CA PHE A 190 8.45 9.23 -7.76
C PHE A 190 7.70 9.51 -9.06
N ILE A 191 8.46 9.93 -10.08
CA ILE A 191 8.03 10.05 -11.47
C ILE A 191 8.90 9.09 -12.27
N ILE A 192 8.27 8.20 -13.03
CA ILE A 192 8.96 7.27 -13.93
C ILE A 192 8.68 7.74 -15.35
N LYS A 193 9.74 8.14 -16.04
CA LYS A 193 9.71 8.63 -17.42
C LYS A 193 10.29 7.59 -18.35
N ASP A 194 9.57 7.28 -19.41
CA ASP A 194 10.10 6.53 -20.55
C ASP A 194 10.57 7.54 -21.62
N TYR A 195 11.78 7.35 -22.13
CA TYR A 195 12.41 8.24 -23.12
C TYR A 195 12.54 7.60 -24.50
N ARG A 196 11.96 6.43 -24.71
CA ARG A 196 11.99 5.71 -25.98
C ARG A 196 10.82 6.03 -26.89
#